data_AF-A0A9E1VC58-F1
#
_entry.id   AF-A0A9E1VC58-F1
#
_cell.length_a   1.000
_cell.length_b   1.000
_cell.length_c   1.000
_cell.angle_alpha   90.00
_cell.angle_beta   90.00
_cell.angle_gamma   90.00
#
_symmetry.space_group_name_H-M   'P 1'
#
loop_
_entity.id
_entity.type
_entity.pdbx_description
1 polymer ?
#
loop_
_entity_poly.entity_id
_entity_poly.type
_entity_poly.pdbx_seq_one_letter_code
_entity_poly.pdbx_strand_id
1 'polypeptide(L)'
;MKKRFMLTAAGAAATGFAGAAHAEVVNMENGLDRWFGEHSWQVVSSGGSTVASMAGGAYTGVDNFSYVTNTATSIFGTAYGSMDLASGTYTVNMQDSWGDGWAWGSYQGYLIIGSGSGTVSGSSGSFSFTVGGGVPAPGALALLGLAGVAGARRRK
;
A
#
# COMPACT_ATOMS: atom_id res chain seq x y z
N MET A 1 -60.23 -14.64 -22.00
CA MET A 1 -59.61 -13.58 -21.17
C MET A 1 -58.11 -13.85 -21.08
N LYS A 2 -57.26 -13.02 -21.69
CA LYS A 2 -55.79 -13.20 -21.71
C LYS A 2 -55.18 -12.49 -20.50
N LYS A 3 -54.59 -13.25 -19.56
CA LYS A 3 -53.81 -12.71 -18.44
C LYS A 3 -52.39 -12.41 -18.93
N ARG A 4 -51.97 -11.14 -18.92
CA ARG A 4 -50.59 -10.73 -19.20
C ARG A 4 -49.89 -10.51 -17.87
N PHE A 5 -48.91 -11.36 -17.58
CA PHE A 5 -48.02 -11.24 -16.43
C PHE A 5 -47.12 -10.02 -16.67
N MET A 6 -47.28 -8.95 -15.88
CA MET A 6 -46.39 -7.79 -15.92
C MET A 6 -45.19 -8.08 -15.01
N LEU A 7 -44.04 -8.33 -15.63
CA LEU A 7 -42.76 -8.39 -14.92
C LEU A 7 -42.24 -6.96 -14.78
N THR A 8 -42.50 -6.33 -13.63
CA THR A 8 -41.88 -5.03 -13.30
C THR A 8 -40.40 -5.28 -13.02
N ALA A 9 -39.55 -4.96 -14.00
CA ALA A 9 -38.10 -4.91 -13.84
C ALA A 9 -37.71 -3.70 -12.97
N ALA A 10 -37.77 -3.87 -11.65
CA ALA A 10 -37.02 -3.04 -10.72
C ALA A 10 -35.57 -3.57 -10.71
N GLY A 11 -34.62 -2.73 -11.12
CA GLY A 11 -33.19 -3.04 -10.96
C GLY A 11 -32.35 -2.79 -12.21
N ALA A 12 -32.29 -1.54 -12.68
CA ALA A 12 -31.05 -1.07 -13.29
C ALA A 12 -30.22 -0.48 -12.15
N ALA A 13 -29.44 -1.34 -11.51
CA ALA A 13 -28.43 -0.92 -10.54
C ALA A 13 -27.53 0.12 -11.22
N ALA A 14 -27.30 1.22 -10.50
CA ALA A 14 -26.32 2.22 -10.86
C ALA A 14 -25.01 1.49 -11.18
N THR A 15 -24.64 1.45 -12.45
CA THR A 15 -23.30 1.08 -12.88
C THR A 15 -22.44 2.26 -12.49
N GLY A 16 -22.08 2.30 -11.20
CA GLY A 16 -21.04 3.18 -10.72
C GLY A 16 -19.82 2.87 -11.56
N PHE A 17 -19.31 3.89 -12.23
CA PHE A 17 -18.00 3.84 -12.84
C PHE A 17 -17.01 3.46 -11.72
N ALA A 18 -16.72 2.17 -11.61
CA ALA A 18 -15.58 1.69 -10.85
C ALA A 18 -14.39 2.41 -11.48
N GLY A 19 -13.84 3.40 -10.76
CA GLY A 19 -12.59 4.02 -11.14
C GLY A 19 -11.60 2.91 -11.41
N ALA A 20 -10.97 2.94 -12.57
CA ALA A 20 -9.93 1.98 -12.89
C ALA A 20 -8.91 2.00 -11.75
N ALA A 21 -8.64 0.84 -11.15
CA ALA A 21 -7.52 0.69 -10.23
C ALA A 21 -6.25 1.01 -11.03
N HIS A 22 -5.78 2.24 -10.94
CA HIS A 22 -4.53 2.62 -11.58
C HIS A 22 -3.42 2.08 -10.68
N ALA A 23 -2.58 1.21 -11.24
CA ALA A 23 -1.33 0.85 -10.59
C ALA A 23 -0.39 2.07 -10.65
N GLU A 24 0.22 2.39 -9.51
CA GLU A 24 1.21 3.44 -9.36
C GLU A 24 2.54 2.78 -8.99
N VAL A 25 3.63 3.26 -9.62
CA VAL A 25 4.98 2.78 -9.32
C VAL A 25 5.40 3.36 -7.97
N VAL A 26 5.59 2.49 -6.99
CA VAL A 26 6.01 2.83 -5.64
C VAL A 26 7.47 2.42 -5.45
N ASN A 27 8.33 3.40 -5.22
CA ASN A 27 9.75 3.14 -4.99
C ASN A 27 10.01 2.59 -3.58
N MET A 28 11.04 1.77 -3.47
CA MET A 28 11.55 1.19 -2.23
C MET A 28 13.05 1.42 -2.09
N GLU A 29 13.45 1.74 -0.87
CA GLU A 29 14.83 1.78 -0.43
C GLU A 29 14.95 1.04 0.91
N ASN A 30 15.88 0.10 0.99
CA ASN A 30 16.11 -0.69 2.20
C ASN A 30 17.60 -0.62 2.57
N GLY A 31 17.88 0.13 3.64
CA GLY A 31 19.22 0.27 4.21
C GLY A 31 19.55 -0.93 5.09
N LEU A 32 20.50 -1.75 4.65
CA LEU A 32 20.88 -3.00 5.29
C LEU A 32 22.11 -2.80 6.18
N ASP A 33 21.96 -3.11 7.46
CA ASP A 33 23.10 -3.22 8.36
C ASP A 33 23.88 -4.54 8.10
N ARG A 34 24.91 -4.79 8.91
CA ARG A 34 25.77 -5.95 8.76
C ARG A 34 25.06 -7.31 8.91
N TRP A 35 23.93 -7.35 9.62
CA TRP A 35 23.19 -8.56 10.01
C TRP A 35 21.82 -8.65 9.34
N PHE A 36 21.66 -8.02 8.16
CA PHE A 36 20.44 -8.02 7.37
C PHE A 36 19.77 -9.39 7.12
N GLY A 37 20.50 -10.51 7.27
CA GLY A 37 19.94 -11.86 7.20
C GLY A 37 18.91 -12.16 8.30
N GLU A 38 18.89 -11.36 9.36
CA GLU A 38 17.99 -11.48 10.51
C GLU A 38 16.72 -10.64 10.34
N HIS A 39 16.75 -9.73 9.36
CA HIS A 39 15.69 -8.78 9.07
C HIS A 39 14.68 -9.41 8.12
N SER A 40 13.41 -9.06 8.32
CA SER A 40 12.38 -9.29 7.32
C SER A 40 11.33 -8.20 7.36
N TRP A 41 10.70 -7.99 6.20
CA TRP A 41 9.55 -7.11 6.10
C TRP A 41 8.54 -7.64 5.11
N GLN A 42 7.29 -7.23 5.28
CA GLN A 42 6.17 -7.59 4.43
C GLN A 42 5.27 -6.38 4.21
N VAL A 43 4.95 -6.10 2.96
CA VAL A 43 3.95 -5.12 2.57
C VAL A 43 2.63 -5.85 2.39
N VAL A 44 1.66 -5.51 3.23
CA VAL A 44 0.33 -6.14 3.26
C VAL A 44 -0.70 -5.11 2.82
N SER A 45 -1.45 -5.42 1.76
CA SER A 45 -2.59 -4.63 1.33
C SER A 45 -3.68 -4.63 2.40
N SER A 46 -4.52 -3.59 2.44
CA SER A 46 -5.72 -3.56 3.30
C SER A 46 -6.65 -4.77 3.11
N GLY A 47 -6.58 -5.46 1.97
CA GLY A 47 -7.29 -6.73 1.72
C GLY A 47 -6.65 -7.96 2.37
N GLY A 48 -5.52 -7.82 3.07
CA GLY A 48 -4.81 -8.90 3.77
C GLY A 48 -3.82 -9.68 2.92
N SER A 49 -3.63 -9.32 1.65
CA SER A 49 -2.66 -9.98 0.76
C SER A 49 -1.27 -9.34 0.90
N THR A 50 -0.24 -10.16 1.05
CA THR A 50 1.17 -9.73 0.97
C THR A 50 1.54 -9.49 -0.49
N VAL A 51 1.89 -8.26 -0.83
CA VAL A 51 2.21 -7.85 -2.21
C VAL A 51 3.71 -7.81 -2.47
N ALA A 52 4.50 -7.58 -1.42
CA ALA A 52 5.96 -7.62 -1.49
C ALA A 52 6.53 -8.02 -0.13
N SER A 53 7.71 -8.62 -0.14
CA SER A 53 8.40 -9.00 1.08
C SER A 53 9.90 -9.13 0.89
N MET A 54 10.62 -9.10 2.02
CA MET A 54 11.99 -9.56 2.10
C MET A 54 12.17 -10.42 3.35
N ALA A 55 12.92 -11.50 3.22
CA ALA A 55 13.38 -12.31 4.34
C ALA A 55 14.77 -12.89 4.02
N GLY A 56 15.71 -12.76 4.95
CA GLY A 56 17.05 -13.36 4.81
C GLY A 56 17.81 -12.90 3.56
N GLY A 57 17.51 -11.70 3.06
CA GLY A 57 18.13 -11.13 1.85
C GLY A 57 17.39 -11.42 0.54
N ALA A 58 16.39 -12.28 0.54
CA ALA A 58 15.61 -12.59 -0.65
C ALA A 58 14.40 -11.66 -0.74
N TYR A 59 14.25 -10.97 -1.88
CA TYR A 59 13.11 -10.07 -2.15
C TYR A 59 12.09 -10.77 -3.05
N THR A 60 10.81 -10.56 -2.77
CA THR A 60 9.68 -11.05 -3.56
C THR A 60 8.70 -9.91 -3.82
N GLY A 61 8.13 -9.85 -5.03
CA GLY A 61 7.18 -8.80 -5.41
C GLY A 61 7.81 -7.42 -5.54
N VAL A 62 9.13 -7.35 -5.76
CA VAL A 62 9.88 -6.11 -6.01
C VAL A 62 10.48 -6.18 -7.41
N ASP A 63 10.17 -5.19 -8.22
CA ASP A 63 10.65 -5.00 -9.58
C ASP A 63 11.83 -4.01 -9.62
N ASN A 64 12.54 -3.96 -10.75
CA ASN A 64 13.68 -3.05 -10.97
C ASN A 64 14.73 -3.06 -9.84
N PHE A 65 14.98 -4.24 -9.29
CA PHE A 65 15.85 -4.41 -8.13
C PHE A 65 17.30 -4.01 -8.47
N SER A 66 17.90 -3.23 -7.58
CA SER A 66 19.31 -2.85 -7.62
C SER A 66 19.91 -2.88 -6.22
N TYR A 67 21.22 -3.09 -6.13
CA TYR A 67 21.92 -3.19 -4.86
C TYR A 67 23.27 -2.48 -4.91
N VAL A 68 23.53 -1.66 -3.91
CA VAL A 68 24.77 -0.90 -3.76
C VAL A 68 25.48 -1.35 -2.49
N THR A 69 26.66 -1.95 -2.64
CA THR A 69 27.50 -2.39 -1.51
C THR A 69 28.11 -1.21 -0.78
N ASN A 70 28.28 -1.33 0.53
CA ASN A 70 29.07 -0.40 1.33
C ASN A 70 30.38 -1.05 1.83
N THR A 71 31.43 -0.26 2.03
CA THR A 71 32.72 -0.73 2.56
C THR A 71 32.84 -0.56 4.08
N ALA A 72 31.91 0.14 4.72
CA ALA A 72 31.86 0.29 6.18
C ALA A 72 31.54 -1.05 6.86
N THR A 73 32.18 -1.34 7.99
CA THR A 73 31.99 -2.61 8.71
C THR A 73 30.61 -2.75 9.34
N SER A 74 29.91 -1.63 9.57
CA SER A 74 28.57 -1.59 10.15
C SER A 74 27.45 -1.72 9.12
N ILE A 75 27.74 -1.55 7.82
CA ILE A 75 26.75 -1.44 6.75
C ILE A 75 26.99 -2.56 5.74
N PHE A 76 25.95 -3.32 5.40
CA PHE A 76 26.07 -4.29 4.30
C PHE A 76 25.90 -3.60 2.95
N GLY A 77 24.86 -2.77 2.83
CA GLY A 77 24.60 -1.96 1.64
C GLY A 77 23.19 -1.40 1.62
N THR A 78 22.79 -0.88 0.47
CA THR A 78 21.42 -0.40 0.24
C THR A 78 20.81 -1.13 -0.94
N ALA A 79 19.62 -1.68 -0.73
CA ALA A 79 18.80 -2.25 -1.80
C ALA A 79 17.76 -1.23 -2.26
N TYR A 80 17.55 -1.19 -3.57
CA TYR A 80 16.59 -0.33 -4.25
C TYR A 80 15.65 -1.20 -5.09
N GLY A 81 14.42 -0.75 -5.26
CA GLY A 81 13.48 -1.37 -6.17
C GLY A 81 12.20 -0.56 -6.32
N SER A 82 11.27 -1.11 -7.07
CA SER A 82 9.95 -0.52 -7.29
C SER A 82 8.86 -1.59 -7.21
N MET A 83 7.62 -1.19 -6.96
CA MET A 83 6.45 -2.06 -6.93
C MET A 83 5.30 -1.39 -7.67
N ASP A 84 4.59 -2.12 -8.53
CA ASP A 84 3.35 -1.64 -9.15
C ASP A 84 2.16 -1.91 -8.23
N LEU A 85 1.78 -0.90 -7.44
CA LEU A 85 0.73 -1.04 -6.43
C LEU A 85 -0.56 -0.34 -6.88
N ALA A 86 -1.69 -1.02 -6.73
CA ALA A 86 -2.99 -0.40 -6.94
C ALA A 86 -3.24 0.70 -5.90
N SER A 87 -4.11 1.66 -6.23
CA SER A 87 -4.57 2.65 -5.26
C SER A 87 -5.16 1.97 -4.02
N GLY A 88 -4.71 2.35 -2.83
CA GLY A 88 -5.13 1.73 -1.59
C GLY A 88 -4.18 2.02 -0.43
N THR A 89 -4.54 1.52 0.75
CA THR A 89 -3.70 1.60 1.94
C THR A 89 -2.97 0.28 2.16
N TYR A 90 -1.69 0.40 2.49
CA TYR A 90 -0.79 -0.69 2.74
C TYR A 90 -0.15 -0.55 4.11
N THR A 91 0.05 -1.67 4.77
CA THR A 91 0.77 -1.76 6.04
C THR A 91 2.04 -2.55 5.82
N VAL A 92 3.14 -2.00 6.28
CA VAL A 92 4.44 -2.64 6.26
C VAL A 92 4.73 -3.16 7.65
N ASN A 93 4.89 -4.47 7.76
CA ASN A 93 5.30 -5.13 8.99
C ASN A 93 6.77 -5.47 8.88
N MET A 94 7.54 -5.13 9.90
CA MET A 94 8.97 -5.34 9.98
C MET A 94 9.27 -6.22 11.20
N GLN A 95 10.20 -7.14 11.03
CA GLN A 95 10.62 -8.10 12.05
C GLN A 95 12.14 -8.15 12.10
N ASP A 96 12.64 -8.43 13.29
CA ASP A 96 14.03 -8.74 13.57
C ASP A 96 14.07 -9.95 14.53
N SER A 97 14.79 -10.97 14.10
CA SER A 97 14.81 -12.28 14.76
C SER A 97 15.60 -12.27 16.07
N TRP A 98 16.58 -11.38 16.23
CA TRP A 98 17.47 -11.36 17.40
C TRP A 98 17.23 -10.16 18.32
N GLY A 99 16.46 -9.17 17.87
CA GLY A 99 15.87 -8.15 18.72
C GLY A 99 16.83 -7.05 19.14
N ASP A 100 18.02 -6.99 18.57
CA ASP A 100 18.92 -5.84 18.62
C ASP A 100 18.48 -4.71 17.68
N GLY A 101 17.43 -4.96 16.90
CA GLY A 101 16.90 -4.04 15.90
C GLY A 101 17.70 -4.16 14.62
N TRP A 102 17.33 -3.32 13.65
CA TRP A 102 18.09 -3.25 12.40
C TRP A 102 19.34 -2.39 12.56
N ALA A 103 20.03 -2.51 13.70
CA ALA A 103 21.08 -1.62 14.11
C ALA A 103 22.34 -2.40 14.50
N TRP A 104 23.44 -2.10 13.83
CA TRP A 104 24.73 -2.68 14.14
C TRP A 104 25.85 -1.64 14.15
N GLY A 105 26.62 -1.62 15.25
CA GLY A 105 27.69 -0.65 15.45
C GLY A 105 27.16 0.79 15.46
N SER A 106 27.58 1.61 14.50
CA SER A 106 27.16 3.01 14.35
C SER A 106 26.03 3.21 13.32
N TYR A 107 25.55 2.14 12.68
CA TYR A 107 24.57 2.24 11.61
C TYR A 107 23.19 1.76 12.06
N GLN A 108 22.16 2.52 11.69
CA GLN A 108 20.76 2.16 11.83
C GLN A 108 20.20 1.90 10.43
N GLY A 109 19.88 0.65 10.14
CA GLY A 109 19.13 0.24 8.96
C GLY A 109 17.69 0.77 8.99
N TYR A 110 17.09 0.83 7.81
CA TYR A 110 15.80 1.48 7.59
C TYR A 110 15.09 0.92 6.37
N LEU A 111 13.79 1.13 6.29
CA LEU A 111 12.97 0.84 5.12
C LEU A 111 12.15 2.07 4.75
N ILE A 112 12.19 2.42 3.46
CA ILE A 112 11.36 3.45 2.85
C ILE A 112 10.57 2.77 1.73
N ILE A 113 9.25 2.93 1.75
CA ILE A 113 8.35 2.47 0.70
C ILE A 113 7.33 3.56 0.41
N GLY A 114 7.37 4.10 -0.80
CA GLY A 114 6.52 5.22 -1.21
C GLY A 114 6.70 6.42 -0.29
N SER A 115 5.60 6.89 0.30
CA SER A 115 5.61 8.01 1.27
C SER A 115 5.87 7.56 2.72
N GLY A 116 5.99 6.26 2.97
CA GLY A 116 6.19 5.69 4.31
C GLY A 116 7.65 5.33 4.55
N SER A 117 8.08 5.44 5.80
CA SER A 117 9.40 5.02 6.24
C SER A 117 9.37 4.51 7.67
N GLY A 118 10.25 3.55 7.99
CA GLY A 118 10.38 3.03 9.34
C GLY A 118 11.75 2.40 9.61
N THR A 119 12.04 2.26 10.89
CA THR A 119 13.19 1.51 11.42
C THR A 119 12.68 0.58 12.52
N VAL A 120 13.46 -0.46 12.83
CA VAL A 120 13.17 -1.37 13.95
C VAL A 120 14.17 -1.09 15.07
N SER A 121 13.67 -0.77 16.27
CA SER A 121 14.46 -0.50 17.48
C SER A 121 14.34 -1.60 18.55
N GLY A 122 14.19 -2.86 18.12
CA GLY A 122 13.89 -4.04 18.93
C GLY A 122 13.55 -5.22 18.01
N SER A 123 12.60 -6.10 18.36
CA SER A 123 12.28 -7.26 17.50
C SER A 123 11.24 -7.01 16.40
N SER A 124 10.54 -5.87 16.40
CA SER A 124 9.52 -5.57 15.38
C SER A 124 9.19 -4.09 15.26
N GLY A 125 8.63 -3.71 14.12
CA GLY A 125 8.11 -2.37 13.85
C GLY A 125 7.08 -2.40 12.73
N SER A 126 6.34 -1.31 12.55
CA SER A 126 5.41 -1.18 11.42
C SER A 126 5.18 0.27 11.03
N PHE A 127 4.80 0.48 9.77
CA PHE A 127 4.30 1.75 9.27
C PHE A 127 3.28 1.51 8.17
N SER A 128 2.50 2.54 7.82
CA SER A 128 1.52 2.45 6.74
C SER A 128 1.71 3.59 5.74
N PHE A 129 1.32 3.34 4.50
CA PHE A 129 1.32 4.33 3.43
C PHE A 129 0.09 4.13 2.53
N THR A 130 -0.25 5.16 1.75
CA THR A 130 -1.39 5.13 0.82
C THR A 130 -0.91 5.46 -0.58
N VAL A 131 -1.39 4.69 -1.55
CA VAL A 131 -1.12 4.82 -2.98
C VAL A 131 -2.36 5.41 -3.66
N GLY A 132 -2.20 6.35 -4.59
CA GLY A 132 -3.32 6.97 -5.32
C GLY A 132 -4.26 7.85 -4.48
N GLY A 133 -3.83 8.37 -3.33
CA GLY A 133 -4.63 9.20 -2.40
C GLY A 133 -5.00 10.62 -2.89
N GLY A 134 -5.03 10.86 -4.20
CA GLY A 134 -5.35 12.16 -4.79
C GLY A 134 -6.85 12.37 -4.99
N VAL A 135 -7.51 12.93 -3.97
CA VAL A 135 -8.83 13.61 -4.00
C VAL A 135 -10.04 12.71 -4.34
N PRO A 136 -11.09 12.62 -3.49
CA PRO A 136 -12.35 12.04 -3.93
C PRO A 136 -12.84 12.84 -5.14
N ALA A 137 -13.03 12.17 -6.28
CA ALA A 137 -13.40 12.81 -7.54
C ALA A 137 -14.44 13.91 -7.30
N PRO A 138 -14.26 15.14 -7.83
CA PRO A 138 -15.18 16.27 -7.62
C PRO A 138 -16.67 15.94 -7.88
N GLY A 139 -16.96 14.88 -8.63
CA GLY A 139 -18.31 14.35 -8.84
C GLY A 139 -18.99 13.72 -7.61
N ALA A 140 -18.25 13.21 -6.63
CA ALA A 140 -18.84 12.62 -5.41
C ALA A 140 -19.46 13.69 -4.49
N LEU A 141 -18.84 14.89 -4.45
CA LEU A 141 -19.41 16.05 -3.74
C LEU A 141 -20.57 16.69 -4.53
N ALA A 142 -20.51 16.69 -5.85
CA ALA A 142 -21.59 17.21 -6.69
C ALA A 142 -22.88 16.39 -6.58
N LEU A 143 -22.79 15.05 -6.42
CA LEU A 143 -23.97 14.21 -6.22
C LEU A 143 -24.60 14.36 -4.83
N LEU A 144 -23.78 14.56 -3.78
CA LEU A 144 -24.30 14.88 -2.45
C LEU A 144 -24.97 16.26 -2.42
N GLY A 145 -24.44 17.23 -3.19
CA GLY A 145 -25.06 18.53 -3.41
C GLY A 145 -26.35 18.49 -4.25
N LEU A 146 -26.43 17.60 -5.25
CA LEU A 146 -27.60 17.49 -6.14
C LEU A 146 -28.73 16.62 -5.54
N ALA A 147 -28.40 15.65 -4.68
CA ALA A 147 -29.39 14.88 -3.92
C ALA A 147 -30.17 15.76 -2.92
N GLY A 148 -29.55 16.83 -2.41
CA GLY A 148 -30.24 17.86 -1.60
C GLY A 148 -31.21 18.74 -2.39
N VAL A 149 -30.95 18.95 -3.69
CA VAL A 149 -31.78 19.82 -4.56
C VAL A 149 -32.95 19.06 -5.19
N ALA A 150 -32.83 17.74 -5.42
CA ALA A 150 -33.91 16.92 -5.95
C ALA A 150 -35.09 16.70 -4.97
N GLY A 151 -34.89 16.93 -3.66
CA GLY A 151 -35.93 16.83 -2.64
C GLY A 151 -36.80 18.08 -2.46
N ALA A 152 -36.45 19.22 -3.07
CA ALA A 152 -37.06 20.51 -2.81
C ALA A 152 -38.10 20.97 -3.86
N ARG A 153 -38.72 20.06 -4.62
CA ARG A 153 -39.97 20.35 -5.35
C ARG A 153 -41.12 19.52 -4.81
N ARG A 154 -41.53 19.88 -3.59
CA ARG A 154 -42.78 19.46 -2.97
C ARG A 154 -43.87 20.49 -3.27
N ARG A 155 -44.92 20.03 -3.94
CA ARG A 155 -46.34 20.43 -3.79
C ARG A 155 -46.68 21.93 -3.94
N LYS A 156 -47.40 22.25 -5.02
CA LYS A 156 -48.81 22.63 -4.97
C LYS A 156 -49.46 22.40 -6.33
#